data_AF-A0A7W6WBV2-F1
#
_entry.id   AF-A0A7W6WBV2-F1
#
_cell.length_a   1.000
_cell.length_b   1.000
_cell.length_c   1.000
_cell.angle_alpha   90.00
_cell.angle_beta   90.00
_cell.angle_gamma   90.00
#
_symmetry.space_group_name_H-M   'P 1'
#
loop_
_entity.id
_entity.type
_entity.pdbx_description
1 polymer ?
#
loop_
_entity_poly.entity_id
_entity_poly.type
_entity_poly.pdbx_seq_one_letter_code
_entity_poly.pdbx_strand_id
1 'polypeptide(L)'
;MYSSYRAYIELTERLTAGLLLFLMAATAFYTFRGASVVLASDGGGVMDRLASMVYALGVAAMTYLFWRHAMNIVPAMTNWRDWLRAFAVLVLGACAIVATSSWLNVMALAGAEVQKIELHRTITRFETAHDAFARRLSTTAALRGSLTQGARDLHGWAEAEAAHGAISGFSGRGSVHAALTASAGQMAGVAGTLDEGLAEAEALAGRARDHLAAMRAMADSQAPLGQRLNDFASEADRLRSALVAMGTMDLAGTVARDMERIGGPAVSMEPSARSQAIARAQSSALGKVESIKASIAGPIADAAGRMSETSMPDVPLYRRTSTVRAVWDQAGQLVPYWAGGVALDLMPVLLILFLSVLRRALHPKTQTDDRDKGVDMTIREVRRARAAMDELLGRQIPKTPSK
;
A
#
# COMPACT_ATOMS: atom_id res chain seq x y z
N MET A 1 -23.48 -54.57 25.17
CA MET A 1 -23.42 -53.11 25.39
C MET A 1 -21.99 -52.59 25.60
N TYR A 2 -21.19 -53.19 26.51
CA TYR A 2 -19.80 -52.76 26.77
C TYR A 2 -18.82 -52.89 25.58
N SER A 3 -18.97 -53.94 24.75
CA SER A 3 -18.14 -54.16 23.54
C SER A 3 -18.38 -53.09 22.46
N SER A 4 -19.65 -52.78 22.16
CA SER A 4 -20.04 -51.75 21.19
C SER A 4 -19.63 -50.34 21.64
N TYR A 5 -19.61 -50.08 22.96
CA TYR A 5 -19.18 -48.81 23.53
C TYR A 5 -17.67 -48.56 23.38
N ARG A 6 -16.84 -49.57 23.69
CA ARG A 6 -15.38 -49.48 23.51
C ARG A 6 -15.00 -49.31 22.03
N ALA A 7 -15.64 -50.06 21.14
CA ALA A 7 -15.41 -49.95 19.70
C ALA A 7 -15.77 -48.54 19.17
N TYR A 8 -16.83 -47.92 19.68
CA TYR A 8 -17.24 -46.57 19.30
C TYR A 8 -16.26 -45.48 19.78
N ILE A 9 -15.77 -45.59 21.02
CA ILE A 9 -14.75 -44.67 21.55
C ILE A 9 -13.46 -44.80 20.75
N GLU A 10 -13.02 -46.03 20.47
CA GLU A 10 -11.80 -46.29 19.73
C GLU A 10 -11.88 -45.76 18.29
N LEU A 11 -13.05 -45.91 17.64
CA LEU A 11 -13.32 -45.31 16.33
C LEU A 11 -13.25 -43.77 16.41
N THR A 12 -13.86 -43.17 17.44
CA THR A 12 -13.88 -41.71 17.61
C THR A 12 -12.48 -41.14 17.90
N GLU A 13 -11.68 -41.83 18.71
CA GLU A 13 -10.28 -41.46 18.97
C GLU A 13 -9.41 -41.58 17.72
N ARG A 14 -9.60 -42.63 16.92
CA ARG A 14 -8.91 -42.80 15.63
C ARG A 14 -9.31 -41.71 14.63
N LEU A 15 -10.60 -41.39 14.51
CA LEU A 15 -11.10 -40.35 13.61
C LEU A 15 -10.59 -38.96 14.02
N THR A 16 -10.62 -38.63 15.31
CA THR A 16 -10.12 -37.34 15.80
C THR A 16 -8.60 -37.21 15.70
N ALA A 17 -7.84 -38.30 15.93
CA ALA A 17 -6.40 -38.32 15.66
C ALA A 17 -6.09 -38.12 14.17
N GLY A 18 -6.81 -38.79 13.28
CA GLY A 18 -6.66 -38.64 11.83
C GLY A 18 -6.98 -37.22 11.36
N LEU A 19 -8.06 -36.63 11.86
CA LEU A 19 -8.44 -35.26 11.52
C LEU A 19 -7.44 -34.23 12.07
N LEU A 20 -6.92 -34.43 13.27
CA LEU A 20 -5.87 -33.57 13.82
C LEU A 20 -4.60 -33.65 12.96
N LEU A 21 -4.17 -34.86 12.56
CA LEU A 21 -3.01 -35.03 11.68
C LEU A 21 -3.21 -34.32 10.35
N PHE A 22 -4.41 -34.41 9.75
CA PHE A 22 -4.76 -33.68 8.54
C PHE A 22 -4.68 -32.16 8.73
N LEU A 23 -5.24 -31.63 9.82
CA LEU A 23 -5.15 -30.20 10.17
C LEU A 23 -3.70 -29.76 10.35
N MET A 24 -2.85 -30.59 10.95
CA MET A 24 -1.42 -30.26 11.14
C MET A 24 -0.65 -30.31 9.83
N ALA A 25 -0.99 -31.22 8.92
CA ALA A 25 -0.43 -31.22 7.57
C ALA A 25 -0.81 -29.93 6.80
N ALA A 26 -2.07 -29.50 6.90
CA ALA A 26 -2.52 -28.23 6.33
C ALA A 26 -1.80 -27.03 6.95
N THR A 27 -1.68 -27.00 8.29
CA THR A 27 -0.97 -25.94 9.04
C THR A 27 0.50 -25.88 8.62
N ALA A 28 1.19 -27.03 8.54
CA ALA A 28 2.58 -27.10 8.10
C ALA A 28 2.74 -26.58 6.66
N PHE A 29 1.82 -26.95 5.76
CA PHE A 29 1.84 -26.50 4.37
C PHE A 29 1.71 -24.99 4.25
N TYR A 30 0.70 -24.38 4.90
CA TYR A 30 0.51 -22.92 4.84
C TYR A 30 1.59 -22.16 5.59
N THR A 31 2.04 -22.66 6.75
CA THR A 31 3.16 -22.05 7.49
C THR A 31 4.44 -22.07 6.66
N PHE A 32 4.73 -23.16 5.95
CA PHE A 32 5.88 -23.25 5.05
C PHE A 32 5.79 -22.26 3.88
N ARG A 33 4.62 -22.18 3.24
CA ARG A 33 4.36 -21.22 2.16
C ARG A 33 4.48 -19.78 2.64
N GLY A 34 3.96 -19.46 3.82
CA GLY A 34 4.04 -18.13 4.42
C GLY A 34 5.47 -17.78 4.82
N ALA A 35 6.15 -18.68 5.53
CA ALA A 35 7.53 -18.50 5.95
C ALA A 35 8.47 -18.36 4.76
N SER A 36 8.24 -19.07 3.65
CA SER A 36 9.05 -18.92 2.44
C SER A 36 8.85 -17.56 1.77
N VAL A 37 7.66 -16.95 1.83
CA VAL A 37 7.46 -15.55 1.38
C VAL A 37 8.23 -14.56 2.26
N VAL A 38 8.36 -14.83 3.55
CA VAL A 38 9.06 -13.95 4.51
C VAL A 38 10.58 -14.11 4.42
N LEU A 39 11.06 -15.34 4.42
CA LEU A 39 12.49 -15.69 4.52
C LEU A 39 13.19 -15.71 3.17
N ALA A 40 12.50 -16.08 2.09
CA ALA A 40 13.09 -16.17 0.75
C ALA A 40 12.92 -14.89 -0.07
N SER A 41 12.89 -13.71 0.58
CA SER A 41 12.77 -12.44 -0.13
C SER A 41 13.96 -12.23 -1.06
N ASP A 42 13.69 -12.28 -2.37
CA ASP A 42 14.59 -12.02 -3.50
C ASP A 42 15.70 -13.03 -3.77
N GLY A 43 15.32 -14.16 -4.38
CA GLY A 43 16.27 -15.15 -4.88
C GLY A 43 16.72 -16.15 -3.82
N GLY A 44 15.95 -16.28 -2.73
CA GLY A 44 16.28 -17.11 -1.58
C GLY A 44 16.79 -18.50 -1.96
N GLY A 45 17.96 -18.82 -1.43
CA GLY A 45 18.69 -20.03 -1.77
C GLY A 45 17.97 -21.28 -1.29
N VAL A 46 18.58 -22.44 -1.55
CA VAL A 46 18.11 -23.72 -0.96
C VAL A 46 18.04 -23.62 0.57
N MET A 47 18.93 -22.83 1.19
CA MET A 47 19.00 -22.64 2.63
C MET A 47 17.74 -21.97 3.22
N ASP A 48 17.21 -20.91 2.60
CA ASP A 48 16.02 -20.20 3.10
C ASP A 48 14.76 -21.07 3.02
N ARG A 49 14.68 -21.91 1.98
CA ARG A 49 13.63 -22.93 1.84
C ARG A 49 13.74 -24.00 2.91
N LEU A 50 14.95 -24.47 3.22
CA LEU A 50 15.16 -25.42 4.31
C LEU A 50 14.79 -24.80 5.67
N ALA A 51 15.19 -23.55 5.93
CA ALA A 51 14.82 -22.83 7.16
C ALA A 51 13.30 -22.69 7.30
N SER A 52 12.61 -22.33 6.21
CA SER A 52 11.14 -22.26 6.16
C SER A 52 10.49 -23.61 6.45
N MET A 53 11.07 -24.70 5.94
CA MET A 53 10.57 -26.07 6.16
C MET A 53 10.75 -26.50 7.61
N VAL A 54 11.92 -26.28 8.19
CA VAL A 54 12.21 -26.59 9.60
C VAL A 54 11.29 -25.78 10.52
N TYR A 55 11.11 -24.50 10.24
CA TYR A 55 10.20 -23.64 11.00
C TYR A 55 8.76 -24.16 10.95
N ALA A 56 8.25 -24.49 9.76
CA ALA A 56 6.89 -25.00 9.60
C ALA A 56 6.66 -26.34 10.30
N LEU A 57 7.63 -27.25 10.24
CA LEU A 57 7.59 -28.53 10.96
C LEU A 57 7.60 -28.33 12.47
N GLY A 58 8.42 -27.40 12.97
CA GLY A 58 8.48 -27.06 14.39
C GLY A 58 7.15 -26.51 14.91
N VAL A 59 6.56 -25.53 14.20
CA VAL A 59 5.26 -24.96 14.54
C VAL A 59 4.17 -26.04 14.49
N ALA A 60 4.11 -26.85 13.44
CA ALA A 60 3.11 -27.91 13.31
C ALA A 60 3.24 -28.98 14.41
N ALA A 61 4.46 -29.39 14.77
CA ALA A 61 4.69 -30.33 15.85
C ALA A 61 4.27 -29.77 17.22
N MET A 62 4.61 -28.50 17.51
CA MET A 62 4.23 -27.83 18.74
C MET A 62 2.70 -27.69 18.86
N THR A 63 2.06 -27.24 17.78
CA THR A 63 0.59 -27.10 17.68
C THR A 63 -0.10 -28.46 17.80
N TYR A 64 0.43 -29.51 17.17
CA TYR A 64 -0.06 -30.88 17.31
C TYR A 64 -0.03 -31.34 18.76
N LEU A 65 1.12 -31.21 19.42
CA LEU A 65 1.29 -31.64 20.81
C LEU A 65 0.32 -30.88 21.73
N PHE A 66 0.20 -29.56 21.57
CA PHE A 66 -0.73 -28.75 22.33
C PHE A 66 -2.18 -29.24 22.18
N TRP A 67 -2.68 -29.34 20.96
CA TRP A 67 -4.07 -29.75 20.71
C TRP A 67 -4.33 -31.21 21.08
N ARG A 68 -3.37 -32.10 20.85
CA ARG A 68 -3.45 -33.51 21.25
C ARG A 68 -3.62 -33.64 22.76
N HIS A 69 -2.85 -32.89 23.55
CA HIS A 69 -2.96 -32.90 25.00
C HIS A 69 -4.26 -32.22 25.47
N ALA A 70 -4.64 -31.10 24.86
CA ALA A 70 -5.90 -30.41 25.17
C ALA A 70 -7.13 -31.31 24.96
N MET A 71 -7.19 -32.04 23.84
CA MET A 71 -8.29 -32.98 23.54
C MET A 71 -8.37 -34.18 24.51
N ASN A 72 -7.25 -34.57 25.11
CA ASN A 72 -7.24 -35.67 26.08
C ASN A 72 -7.58 -35.20 27.49
N ILE A 73 -7.03 -34.06 27.91
CA ILE A 73 -7.09 -33.57 29.28
C ILE A 73 -8.40 -32.82 29.55
N VAL A 74 -8.78 -31.86 28.69
CA VAL A 74 -9.91 -30.95 28.96
C VAL A 74 -11.23 -31.70 29.12
N PRO A 75 -11.61 -32.66 28.25
CA PRO A 75 -12.89 -33.36 28.38
C PRO A 75 -12.92 -34.38 29.52
N ALA A 76 -11.78 -34.68 30.16
CA ALA A 76 -11.69 -35.62 31.28
C ALA A 76 -11.83 -34.95 32.66
N MET A 77 -11.83 -33.61 32.72
CA MET A 77 -11.90 -32.87 33.98
C MET A 77 -13.32 -32.86 34.55
N THR A 78 -13.44 -33.23 35.83
CA THR A 78 -14.71 -33.24 36.57
C THR A 78 -14.88 -32.05 37.51
N ASN A 79 -13.78 -31.42 37.94
CA ASN A 79 -13.77 -30.29 38.87
C ASN A 79 -13.83 -28.93 38.15
N TRP A 80 -14.73 -28.05 38.59
CA TRP A 80 -14.90 -26.71 38.01
C TRP A 80 -13.62 -25.84 38.08
N ARG A 81 -12.88 -25.90 39.19
CA ARG A 81 -11.65 -25.09 39.37
C ARG A 81 -10.53 -25.52 38.43
N ASP A 82 -10.36 -26.83 38.23
CA ASP A 82 -9.34 -27.37 37.32
C ASP A 82 -9.73 -27.14 35.87
N TRP A 83 -11.03 -27.24 35.56
CA TRP A 83 -11.58 -26.85 34.27
C TRP A 83 -11.28 -25.39 33.93
N LEU A 84 -11.46 -24.46 34.88
CA LEU A 84 -11.16 -23.04 34.67
C LEU A 84 -9.66 -22.79 34.40
N ARG A 85 -8.77 -23.50 35.13
CA ARG A 85 -7.32 -23.43 34.90
C ARG A 85 -6.95 -23.98 33.51
N ALA A 86 -7.53 -25.12 33.13
CA ALA A 86 -7.29 -25.72 31.82
C ALA A 86 -7.81 -24.83 30.69
N PHE A 87 -8.96 -24.18 30.88
CA PHE A 87 -9.49 -23.20 29.95
C PHE A 87 -8.55 -22.00 29.80
N ALA A 88 -8.00 -21.47 30.89
CA ALA A 88 -7.01 -20.38 30.84
C ALA A 88 -5.75 -20.77 30.05
N VAL A 89 -5.21 -21.97 30.30
CA VAL A 89 -4.07 -22.51 29.52
C VAL A 89 -4.43 -22.71 28.06
N LEU A 90 -5.65 -23.17 27.77
CA LEU A 90 -6.13 -23.37 26.42
C LEU A 90 -6.23 -22.05 25.65
N VAL A 91 -6.79 -21.01 26.27
CA VAL A 91 -6.86 -19.67 25.67
C VAL A 91 -5.46 -19.10 25.44
N LEU A 92 -4.57 -19.19 26.44
CA LEU A 92 -3.20 -18.71 26.31
C LEU A 92 -2.45 -19.41 25.16
N GLY A 93 -2.55 -20.74 25.11
CA GLY A 93 -1.92 -21.53 24.05
C GLY A 93 -2.53 -21.26 22.67
N ALA A 94 -3.85 -21.12 22.58
CA ALA A 94 -4.53 -20.73 21.35
C ALA A 94 -4.08 -19.35 20.84
N CYS A 95 -3.96 -18.36 21.75
CA CYS A 95 -3.42 -17.05 21.41
C CYS A 95 -1.96 -17.14 20.91
N ALA A 96 -1.13 -17.97 21.55
CA ALA A 96 0.26 -18.17 21.13
C ALA A 96 0.38 -18.82 19.73
N ILE A 97 -0.47 -19.80 19.43
CA ILE A 97 -0.56 -20.43 18.11
C ILE A 97 -0.98 -19.41 17.06
N VAL A 98 -2.08 -18.68 17.32
CA VAL A 98 -2.59 -17.63 16.41
C VAL A 98 -1.53 -16.57 16.15
N ALA A 99 -0.84 -16.10 17.19
CA ALA A 99 0.21 -15.09 17.07
C ALA A 99 1.40 -15.59 16.20
N THR A 100 1.70 -16.88 16.25
CA THR A 100 2.85 -17.46 15.54
C THR A 100 2.50 -17.86 14.10
N SER A 101 1.32 -18.43 13.85
CA SER A 101 0.97 -19.06 12.57
C SER A 101 -0.03 -18.26 11.72
N SER A 102 -1.04 -17.63 12.31
CA SER A 102 -2.15 -17.05 11.53
C SER A 102 -1.70 -16.00 10.51
N TRP A 103 -0.75 -15.13 10.86
CA TRP A 103 -0.23 -14.12 9.91
C TRP A 103 0.56 -14.76 8.77
N LEU A 104 1.27 -15.87 9.00
CA LEU A 104 1.96 -16.63 7.94
C LEU A 104 0.97 -17.34 7.03
N ASN A 105 -0.14 -17.86 7.58
CA ASN A 105 -1.23 -18.42 6.78
C ASN A 105 -1.81 -17.35 5.84
N VAL A 106 -1.96 -16.11 6.32
CA VAL A 106 -2.38 -14.97 5.48
C VAL A 106 -1.34 -14.67 4.39
N MET A 107 -0.05 -14.64 4.71
CA MET A 107 1.01 -14.45 3.71
C MET A 107 0.95 -15.50 2.61
N ALA A 108 0.73 -16.77 2.98
CA ALA A 108 0.66 -17.89 2.04
C ALA A 108 -0.51 -17.76 1.06
N LEU A 109 -1.64 -17.23 1.53
CA LEU A 109 -2.89 -17.14 0.77
C LEU A 109 -3.01 -15.86 -0.05
N ALA A 110 -2.60 -14.72 0.53
CA ALA A 110 -2.89 -13.39 -0.01
C ALA A 110 -1.64 -12.58 -0.40
N GLY A 111 -0.44 -13.03 -0.06
CA GLY A 111 0.78 -12.24 -0.25
C GLY A 111 1.01 -11.79 -1.71
N ALA A 112 0.72 -12.66 -2.69
CA ALA A 112 0.86 -12.33 -4.11
C ALA A 112 -0.20 -11.34 -4.60
N GLU A 113 -1.44 -11.50 -4.15
CA GLU A 113 -2.55 -10.60 -4.53
C GLU A 113 -2.35 -9.20 -3.97
N VAL A 114 -1.87 -9.09 -2.74
CA VAL A 114 -1.56 -7.79 -2.12
C VAL A 114 -0.47 -7.05 -2.88
N GLN A 115 0.56 -7.76 -3.34
CA GLN A 115 1.58 -7.15 -4.19
C GLN A 115 0.98 -6.69 -5.53
N LYS A 116 0.06 -7.47 -6.12
CA LYS A 116 -0.65 -7.05 -7.34
C LYS A 116 -1.45 -5.76 -7.10
N ILE A 117 -2.14 -5.63 -5.96
CA ILE A 117 -2.87 -4.41 -5.58
C ILE A 117 -1.92 -3.22 -5.47
N GLU A 118 -0.76 -3.38 -4.84
CA GLU A 118 0.21 -2.29 -4.68
C GLU A 118 0.83 -1.85 -6.02
N LEU A 119 1.06 -2.79 -6.95
CA LEU A 119 1.48 -2.46 -8.32
C LEU A 119 0.44 -1.60 -9.03
N HIS A 120 -0.83 -1.98 -8.99
CA HIS A 120 -1.92 -1.21 -9.61
C HIS A 120 -2.09 0.16 -8.96
N ARG A 121 -2.01 0.24 -7.62
CA ARG A 121 -2.03 1.51 -6.90
C ARG A 121 -0.89 2.42 -7.32
N THR A 122 0.31 1.86 -7.51
CA THR A 122 1.46 2.61 -7.99
C THR A 122 1.24 3.13 -9.41
N ILE A 123 0.72 2.30 -10.31
CA ILE A 123 0.33 2.72 -11.67
C ILE A 123 -0.63 3.91 -11.61
N THR A 124 -1.68 3.83 -10.80
CA THR A 124 -2.66 4.93 -10.66
C THR A 124 -2.03 6.22 -10.13
N ARG A 125 -1.07 6.13 -9.20
CA ARG A 125 -0.31 7.32 -8.74
C ARG A 125 0.47 7.96 -9.88
N PHE A 126 1.15 7.15 -10.71
CA PHE A 126 1.87 7.66 -11.86
C PHE A 126 0.95 8.22 -12.95
N GLU A 127 -0.20 7.59 -13.22
CA GLU A 127 -1.23 8.11 -14.13
C GLU A 127 -1.72 9.49 -13.67
N THR A 128 -2.01 9.63 -12.38
CA THR A 128 -2.47 10.91 -11.80
C THR A 128 -1.41 12.01 -11.98
N ALA A 129 -0.12 11.68 -11.79
CA ALA A 129 0.97 12.60 -12.01
C ALA A 129 1.11 12.98 -13.50
N HIS A 130 1.06 11.99 -14.40
CA HIS A 130 1.09 12.20 -15.85
C HIS A 130 -0.04 13.13 -16.31
N ASP A 131 -1.27 12.89 -15.86
CA ASP A 131 -2.43 13.73 -16.18
C ASP A 131 -2.27 15.16 -15.65
N ALA A 132 -1.63 15.33 -14.48
CA ALA A 132 -1.34 16.64 -13.93
C ALA A 132 -0.35 17.42 -14.80
N PHE A 133 0.71 16.77 -15.31
CA PHE A 133 1.61 17.38 -16.28
C PHE A 133 0.92 17.71 -17.60
N ALA A 134 0.08 16.81 -18.12
CA ALA A 134 -0.67 17.03 -19.35
C ALA A 134 -1.59 18.26 -19.26
N ARG A 135 -2.30 18.44 -18.13
CA ARG A 135 -3.12 19.64 -17.87
C ARG A 135 -2.28 20.93 -17.79
N ARG A 136 -1.08 20.86 -17.22
CA ARG A 136 -0.18 22.01 -17.19
C ARG A 136 0.30 22.37 -18.59
N LEU A 137 0.69 21.37 -19.39
CA LEU A 137 1.13 21.55 -20.77
C LEU A 137 0.03 22.18 -21.64
N SER A 138 -1.22 21.70 -21.53
CA SER A 138 -2.35 22.27 -22.28
C SER A 138 -2.65 23.71 -21.87
N THR A 139 -2.50 24.04 -20.59
CA THR A 139 -2.65 25.41 -20.09
C THR A 139 -1.56 26.33 -20.65
N THR A 140 -0.30 25.88 -20.67
CA THR A 140 0.81 26.63 -21.28
C THR A 140 0.61 26.79 -22.80
N ALA A 141 0.10 25.77 -23.49
CA ALA A 141 -0.16 25.83 -24.93
C ALA A 141 -1.19 26.93 -25.31
N ALA A 142 -2.07 27.33 -24.38
CA ALA A 142 -3.00 28.43 -24.60
C ALA A 142 -2.28 29.78 -24.79
N LEU A 143 -1.07 29.97 -24.24
CA LEU A 143 -0.27 31.19 -24.42
C LEU A 143 0.12 31.44 -25.88
N ARG A 144 0.22 30.39 -26.69
CA ARG A 144 0.54 30.50 -28.11
C ARG A 144 -0.46 31.40 -28.85
N GLY A 145 -1.74 31.28 -28.52
CA GLY A 145 -2.79 32.14 -29.09
C GLY A 145 -2.55 33.61 -28.78
N SER A 146 -2.22 33.92 -27.53
CA SER A 146 -1.91 35.29 -27.09
C SER A 146 -0.64 35.84 -27.74
N LEU A 147 0.42 35.04 -27.87
CA LEU A 147 1.67 35.44 -28.53
C LEU A 147 1.48 35.76 -30.01
N THR A 148 0.79 34.87 -30.74
CA THR A 148 0.51 35.06 -32.17
C THR A 148 -0.46 36.21 -32.43
N GLN A 149 -1.39 36.49 -31.50
CA GLN A 149 -2.24 37.67 -31.57
C GLN A 149 -1.44 38.95 -31.29
N GLY A 150 -0.66 38.99 -30.22
CA GLY A 150 0.15 40.16 -29.87
C GLY A 150 1.17 40.54 -30.94
N ALA A 151 1.79 39.55 -31.60
CA ALA A 151 2.67 39.77 -32.73
C ALA A 151 1.94 40.42 -33.92
N ARG A 152 0.70 39.98 -34.22
CA ARG A 152 -0.14 40.58 -35.26
C ARG A 152 -0.55 42.01 -34.92
N ASP A 153 -0.91 42.25 -33.66
CA ASP A 153 -1.30 43.59 -33.19
C ASP A 153 -0.13 44.58 -33.31
N LEU A 154 1.08 44.20 -32.90
CA LEU A 154 2.29 45.00 -33.06
C LEU A 154 2.62 45.28 -34.54
N HIS A 155 2.43 44.29 -35.41
CA HIS A 155 2.60 44.47 -36.86
C HIS A 155 1.56 45.46 -37.43
N GLY A 156 0.29 45.37 -37.00
CA GLY A 156 -0.76 46.30 -37.38
C GLY A 156 -0.45 47.75 -36.95
N TRP A 157 0.09 47.94 -35.73
CA TRP A 157 0.58 49.24 -35.29
C TRP A 157 1.75 49.76 -36.14
N ALA A 158 2.67 48.87 -36.53
CA ALA A 158 3.78 49.24 -37.42
C ALA A 158 3.28 49.69 -38.79
N GLU A 159 2.28 49.02 -39.36
CA GLU A 159 1.67 49.39 -40.64
C GLU A 159 0.90 50.71 -40.56
N ALA A 160 0.13 50.93 -39.49
CA ALA A 160 -0.59 52.18 -39.25
C ALA A 160 0.36 53.39 -39.10
N GLU A 161 1.52 53.20 -38.46
CA GLU A 161 2.58 54.21 -38.41
C GLU A 161 3.13 54.51 -39.81
N ALA A 162 3.40 53.47 -40.61
CA ALA A 162 3.94 53.66 -41.96
C ALA A 162 2.96 54.39 -42.89
N ALA A 163 1.66 54.08 -42.80
CA ALA A 163 0.63 54.65 -43.67
C ALA A 163 0.17 56.05 -43.23
N HIS A 164 0.05 56.29 -41.92
CA HIS A 164 -0.65 57.47 -41.40
C HIS A 164 0.13 58.23 -40.31
N GLY A 165 1.28 57.73 -39.87
CA GLY A 165 2.02 58.34 -38.76
C GLY A 165 1.23 58.32 -37.45
N ALA A 166 0.48 57.25 -37.19
CA ALA A 166 -0.45 57.15 -36.07
C ALA A 166 0.18 57.40 -34.68
N ILE A 167 1.49 57.19 -34.54
CA ILE A 167 2.23 57.29 -33.28
C ILE A 167 3.11 58.54 -33.27
N SER A 168 3.94 58.74 -34.30
CA SER A 168 4.88 59.87 -34.39
C SER A 168 4.31 61.16 -34.99
N GLY A 169 3.14 61.08 -35.63
CA GLY A 169 2.53 62.18 -36.38
C GLY A 169 3.06 62.35 -37.80
N PHE A 170 4.05 61.54 -38.22
CA PHE A 170 4.63 61.56 -39.57
C PHE A 170 4.51 60.18 -40.21
N SER A 171 3.91 60.12 -41.40
CA SER A 171 3.83 58.87 -42.17
C SER A 171 5.22 58.46 -42.68
N GLY A 172 5.61 57.21 -42.47
CA GLY A 172 6.82 56.65 -43.07
C GLY A 172 7.41 55.49 -42.28
N ARG A 173 8.36 54.78 -42.90
CA ARG A 173 9.09 53.66 -42.29
C ARG A 173 10.29 54.16 -41.48
N GLY A 174 9.99 54.86 -40.38
CA GLY A 174 10.99 55.42 -39.46
C GLY A 174 11.44 54.45 -38.37
N SER A 175 12.13 54.98 -37.35
CA SER A 175 12.60 54.22 -36.18
C SER A 175 11.47 53.56 -35.39
N VAL A 176 10.31 54.22 -35.29
CA VAL A 176 9.10 53.68 -34.62
C VAL A 176 8.58 52.43 -35.34
N HIS A 177 8.42 52.51 -36.66
CA HIS A 177 8.04 51.36 -37.48
C HIS A 177 9.03 50.20 -37.31
N ALA A 178 10.34 50.48 -37.39
CA ALA A 178 11.37 49.47 -37.20
C ALA A 178 11.32 48.81 -35.81
N ALA A 179 11.09 49.58 -34.75
CA ALA A 179 11.00 49.08 -33.38
C ALA A 179 9.76 48.18 -33.17
N LEU A 180 8.60 48.56 -33.73
CA LEU A 180 7.38 47.75 -33.66
C LEU A 180 7.51 46.46 -34.46
N THR A 181 8.05 46.53 -35.68
CA THR A 181 8.32 45.34 -36.52
C THR A 181 9.32 44.40 -35.84
N ALA A 182 10.38 44.94 -35.22
CA ALA A 182 11.34 44.15 -34.45
C ALA A 182 10.67 43.45 -33.25
N SER A 183 9.81 44.17 -32.51
CA SER A 183 9.09 43.61 -31.36
C SER A 183 8.08 42.53 -31.79
N ALA A 184 7.38 42.73 -32.91
CA ALA A 184 6.50 41.72 -33.51
C ALA A 184 7.28 40.46 -33.89
N GLY A 185 8.46 40.62 -34.52
CA GLY A 185 9.36 39.52 -34.85
C GLY A 185 9.88 38.77 -33.63
N GLN A 186 10.25 39.49 -32.56
CA GLN A 186 10.65 38.88 -31.28
C GLN A 186 9.51 38.06 -30.67
N MET A 187 8.29 38.59 -30.64
CA MET A 187 7.12 37.89 -30.11
C MET A 187 6.76 36.65 -30.93
N ALA A 188 6.87 36.71 -32.26
CA ALA A 188 6.74 35.55 -33.13
C ALA A 188 7.85 34.52 -32.88
N GLY A 189 9.07 34.96 -32.61
CA GLY A 189 10.18 34.11 -32.19
C GLY A 189 9.89 33.36 -30.90
N VAL A 190 9.34 34.04 -29.88
CA VAL A 190 8.92 33.40 -28.62
C VAL A 190 7.82 32.37 -28.85
N ALA A 191 6.87 32.64 -29.75
CA ALA A 191 5.87 31.65 -30.14
C ALA A 191 6.50 30.40 -30.78
N GLY A 192 7.53 30.57 -31.63
CA GLY A 192 8.28 29.46 -32.22
C GLY A 192 9.04 28.63 -31.18
N THR A 193 9.74 29.28 -30.25
CA THR A 193 10.43 28.58 -29.14
C THR A 193 9.44 27.85 -28.23
N LEU A 194 8.26 28.44 -28.00
CA LEU A 194 7.19 27.77 -27.27
C LEU A 194 6.70 26.51 -28.03
N ASP A 195 6.49 26.59 -29.34
CA ASP A 195 6.08 25.44 -30.16
C ASP A 195 7.12 24.30 -30.11
N GLU A 196 8.41 24.62 -30.19
CA GLU A 196 9.50 23.64 -30.03
C GLU A 196 9.46 22.97 -28.66
N GLY A 197 9.33 23.75 -27.59
CA GLY A 197 9.23 23.24 -26.22
C GLY A 197 7.97 22.40 -25.97
N LEU A 198 6.83 22.78 -26.56
CA LEU A 198 5.60 21.99 -26.50
C LEU A 198 5.76 20.64 -27.20
N ALA A 199 6.42 20.61 -28.37
CA ALA A 199 6.68 19.37 -29.10
C ALA A 199 7.59 18.41 -28.32
N GLU A 200 8.65 18.92 -27.68
CA GLU A 200 9.52 18.11 -26.83
C GLU A 200 8.78 17.56 -25.60
N ALA A 201 7.96 18.39 -24.94
CA ALA A 201 7.14 17.98 -23.81
C ALA A 201 6.12 16.90 -24.20
N GLU A 202 5.52 17.01 -25.39
CA GLU A 202 4.56 16.02 -25.90
C GLU A 202 5.24 14.69 -26.25
N ALA A 203 6.47 14.72 -26.78
CA ALA A 203 7.29 13.52 -26.99
C ALA A 203 7.63 12.81 -25.66
N LEU A 204 8.00 13.58 -24.62
CA LEU A 204 8.20 13.04 -23.27
C LEU A 204 6.92 12.44 -22.69
N ALA A 205 5.78 13.12 -22.85
CA ALA A 205 4.48 12.62 -22.42
C ALA A 205 4.05 11.35 -23.17
N GLY A 206 4.47 11.18 -24.43
CA GLY A 206 4.37 9.94 -25.19
C GLY A 206 5.15 8.80 -24.55
N ARG A 207 6.45 9.00 -24.31
CA ARG A 207 7.30 8.00 -23.64
C ARG A 207 6.76 7.59 -22.26
N ALA A 208 6.28 8.54 -21.48
CA ALA A 208 5.67 8.26 -20.18
C ALA A 208 4.41 7.36 -20.31
N ARG A 209 3.58 7.57 -21.34
CA ARG A 209 2.43 6.69 -21.62
C ARG A 209 2.86 5.27 -22.00
N ASP A 210 3.92 5.14 -22.78
CA ASP A 210 4.46 3.83 -23.17
C ASP A 210 4.98 3.06 -21.95
N HIS A 211 5.72 3.73 -21.06
CA HIS A 211 6.16 3.14 -19.80
C HIS A 211 4.99 2.73 -18.89
N LEU A 212 3.94 3.56 -18.80
CA LEU A 212 2.70 3.20 -18.07
C LEU A 212 2.04 1.95 -18.67
N ALA A 213 1.98 1.83 -19.99
CA ALA A 213 1.44 0.64 -20.65
C ALA A 213 2.28 -0.62 -20.36
N ALA A 214 3.60 -0.49 -20.38
CA ALA A 214 4.51 -1.57 -20.01
C ALA A 214 4.34 -1.99 -18.55
N MET A 215 4.22 -1.04 -17.62
CA MET A 215 3.96 -1.31 -16.20
C MET A 215 2.64 -2.07 -15.98
N ARG A 216 1.56 -1.70 -16.69
CA ARG A 216 0.28 -2.43 -16.64
C ARG A 216 0.45 -3.88 -17.12
N ALA A 217 1.14 -4.08 -18.25
CA ALA A 217 1.43 -5.42 -18.76
C ALA A 217 2.24 -6.27 -17.77
N MET A 218 3.23 -5.68 -17.09
CA MET A 218 4.00 -6.36 -16.04
C MET A 218 3.15 -6.70 -14.81
N ALA A 219 2.27 -5.79 -14.39
CA ALA A 219 1.36 -5.98 -13.27
C ALA A 219 0.34 -7.10 -13.50
N ASP A 220 -0.04 -7.37 -14.74
CA ASP A 220 -0.95 -8.47 -15.10
C ASP A 220 -0.25 -9.73 -15.62
N SER A 221 1.06 -9.69 -15.82
CA SER A 221 1.81 -10.85 -16.29
C SER A 221 1.79 -12.03 -15.31
N GLN A 222 1.90 -13.24 -15.86
CA GLN A 222 2.01 -14.50 -15.09
C GLN A 222 3.46 -14.85 -14.70
N ALA A 223 4.41 -13.93 -14.89
CA ALA A 223 5.80 -14.16 -14.52
C ALA A 223 5.97 -14.34 -12.99
N PRO A 224 7.06 -14.98 -12.53
CA PRO A 224 7.34 -15.11 -11.10
C PRO A 224 7.32 -13.74 -10.40
N LEU A 225 6.70 -13.66 -9.22
CA LEU A 225 6.48 -12.40 -8.50
C LEU A 225 7.76 -11.58 -8.31
N GLY A 226 8.87 -12.22 -7.93
CA GLY A 226 10.16 -11.54 -7.74
C GLY A 226 10.66 -10.87 -9.03
N GLN A 227 10.54 -11.56 -10.17
CA GLN A 227 10.89 -11.00 -11.47
C GLN A 227 9.98 -9.83 -11.84
N ARG A 228 8.66 -9.99 -11.68
CA ARG A 228 7.68 -8.91 -11.93
C ARG A 228 7.98 -7.65 -11.13
N LEU A 229 8.30 -7.79 -9.85
CA LEU A 229 8.60 -6.65 -8.98
C LEU A 229 9.88 -5.94 -9.41
N ASN A 230 10.90 -6.68 -9.87
CA ASN A 230 12.16 -6.11 -10.36
C ASN A 230 11.97 -5.39 -11.70
N ASP A 231 11.28 -6.03 -12.65
CA ASP A 231 11.00 -5.45 -13.96
C ASP A 231 10.15 -4.19 -13.82
N PHE A 232 9.13 -4.24 -12.96
CA PHE A 232 8.29 -3.09 -12.64
C PHE A 232 9.08 -1.97 -11.97
N ALA A 233 10.05 -2.27 -11.10
CA ALA A 233 10.90 -1.26 -10.47
C ALA A 233 11.72 -0.48 -11.50
N SER A 234 12.37 -1.22 -12.42
CA SER A 234 13.14 -0.65 -13.51
C SER A 234 12.27 0.25 -14.40
N GLU A 235 11.06 -0.20 -14.72
CA GLU A 235 10.13 0.58 -15.56
C GLU A 235 9.57 1.81 -14.84
N ALA A 236 9.29 1.71 -13.53
CA ALA A 236 8.88 2.84 -12.71
C ALA A 236 9.97 3.92 -12.62
N ASP A 237 11.25 3.54 -12.56
CA ASP A 237 12.36 4.50 -12.57
C ASP A 237 12.50 5.22 -13.92
N ARG A 238 12.28 4.51 -15.04
CA ARG A 238 12.26 5.11 -16.38
C ARG A 238 11.11 6.10 -16.53
N LEU A 239 9.91 5.71 -16.10
CA LEU A 239 8.75 6.58 -16.09
C LEU A 239 8.99 7.82 -15.22
N ARG A 240 9.51 7.64 -14.01
CA ARG A 240 9.86 8.74 -13.11
C ARG A 240 10.85 9.69 -13.77
N SER A 241 11.88 9.17 -14.44
CA SER A 241 12.85 9.99 -15.17
C SER A 241 12.19 10.85 -16.25
N ALA A 242 11.27 10.28 -17.04
CA ALA A 242 10.51 11.02 -18.05
C ALA A 242 9.64 12.12 -17.45
N LEU A 243 8.93 11.84 -16.34
CA LEU A 243 8.10 12.82 -15.64
C LEU A 243 8.94 13.93 -14.98
N VAL A 244 10.10 13.61 -14.42
CA VAL A 244 11.04 14.59 -13.88
C VAL A 244 11.57 15.49 -15.00
N ALA A 245 11.96 14.92 -16.14
CA ALA A 245 12.41 15.69 -17.30
C ALA A 245 11.32 16.66 -17.78
N MET A 246 10.07 16.21 -17.88
CA MET A 246 8.93 17.10 -18.18
C MET A 246 8.78 18.21 -17.16
N GLY A 247 8.96 17.90 -15.88
CA GLY A 247 8.90 18.90 -14.81
C GLY A 247 9.98 19.97 -14.90
N THR A 248 11.20 19.61 -15.30
CA THR A 248 12.28 20.59 -15.45
C THR A 248 12.06 21.61 -16.59
N MET A 249 11.08 21.38 -17.47
CA MET A 249 10.74 22.30 -18.55
C MET A 249 9.89 23.48 -18.04
N ASP A 250 10.53 24.61 -17.71
CA ASP A 250 9.86 25.87 -17.37
C ASP A 250 9.51 26.69 -18.63
N LEU A 251 8.57 26.16 -19.43
CA LEU A 251 8.09 26.84 -20.64
C LEU A 251 7.39 28.16 -20.30
N ALA A 252 6.51 28.14 -19.30
CA ALA A 252 5.75 29.32 -18.89
C ALA A 252 6.66 30.43 -18.35
N GLY A 253 7.62 30.11 -17.47
CA GLY A 253 8.55 31.12 -16.96
C GLY A 253 9.49 31.65 -18.04
N THR A 254 9.83 30.85 -19.05
CA THR A 254 10.59 31.34 -20.22
C THR A 254 9.79 32.38 -21.01
N VAL A 255 8.51 32.09 -21.30
CA VAL A 255 7.61 33.06 -21.95
C VAL A 255 7.45 34.32 -21.11
N ALA A 256 7.29 34.20 -19.78
CA ALA A 256 7.18 35.35 -18.89
C ALA A 256 8.40 36.29 -19.00
N ARG A 257 9.60 35.74 -18.87
CA ARG A 257 10.87 36.49 -18.97
C ARG A 257 11.08 37.12 -20.34
N ASP A 258 10.68 36.44 -21.42
CA ASP A 258 10.80 36.99 -22.77
C ASP A 258 9.78 38.11 -23.01
N MET A 259 8.55 37.97 -22.50
CA MET A 259 7.52 39.01 -22.61
C MET A 259 7.84 40.24 -21.77
N GLU A 260 8.40 40.09 -20.57
CA GLU A 260 8.91 41.21 -19.76
C GLU A 260 10.01 41.99 -20.51
N ARG A 261 10.91 41.29 -21.19
CA ARG A 261 11.97 41.91 -21.99
C ARG A 261 11.41 42.68 -23.19
N ILE A 262 10.39 42.13 -23.86
CA ILE A 262 9.72 42.80 -24.97
C ILE A 262 8.91 44.00 -24.47
N GLY A 263 8.21 43.88 -23.35
CA GLY A 263 7.44 44.96 -22.72
C GLY A 263 8.30 46.07 -22.11
N GLY A 264 9.56 45.77 -21.78
CA GLY A 264 10.49 46.71 -21.17
C GLY A 264 10.95 47.85 -22.09
N PRO A 265 11.58 48.90 -21.50
CA PRO A 265 12.10 50.04 -22.23
C PRO A 265 13.18 49.60 -23.23
N ALA A 266 13.15 50.20 -24.43
CA ALA A 266 14.14 49.89 -25.45
C ALA A 266 15.49 50.48 -25.01
N VAL A 267 16.49 49.62 -24.78
CA VAL A 267 17.86 50.07 -24.46
C VAL A 267 18.41 50.80 -25.69
N SER A 268 18.42 52.12 -25.60
CA SER A 268 19.23 53.06 -26.39
C SER A 268 18.95 53.09 -27.90
N MET A 269 17.92 53.83 -28.32
CA MET A 269 17.95 54.48 -29.64
C MET A 269 18.39 55.93 -29.44
N GLU A 270 19.61 56.28 -29.86
CA GLU A 270 20.00 57.69 -29.94
C GLU A 270 19.04 58.43 -30.90
N PRO A 271 18.51 59.59 -30.51
CA PRO A 271 17.64 60.37 -31.37
C PRO A 271 18.38 60.79 -32.64
N SER A 272 18.08 60.13 -33.76
CA SER A 272 18.45 60.57 -35.09
C SER A 272 17.61 61.81 -35.44
N ALA A 273 18.01 62.97 -34.93
CA ALA A 273 17.30 64.23 -35.18
C ALA A 273 18.27 65.39 -35.43
N ARG A 274 18.18 65.96 -36.64
CA ARG A 274 18.88 67.19 -37.05
C ARG A 274 18.20 68.49 -36.52
N SER A 275 17.11 68.38 -35.75
CA SER A 275 16.30 69.50 -35.23
C SER A 275 15.68 69.20 -33.87
N GLN A 276 15.63 70.20 -32.98
CA GLN A 276 15.14 70.10 -31.60
C GLN A 276 13.63 69.74 -31.51
N ALA A 277 12.84 70.10 -32.53
CA ALA A 277 11.41 69.76 -32.61
C ALA A 277 11.20 68.27 -32.95
N ILE A 278 12.03 67.71 -33.84
CA ILE A 278 11.98 66.29 -34.23
C ILE A 278 12.42 65.42 -33.06
N ALA A 279 13.43 65.84 -32.30
CA ALA A 279 13.88 65.13 -31.10
C ALA A 279 12.78 65.02 -30.03
N ARG A 280 12.01 66.10 -29.79
CA ARG A 280 10.87 66.08 -28.84
C ARG A 280 9.72 65.19 -29.32
N ALA A 281 9.39 65.25 -30.61
CA ALA A 281 8.37 64.39 -31.21
C ALA A 281 8.77 62.90 -31.16
N GLN A 282 10.04 62.58 -31.44
CA GLN A 282 10.58 61.23 -31.34
C GLN A 282 10.55 60.68 -29.92
N SER A 283 10.94 61.49 -28.91
CA SER A 283 10.89 61.07 -27.50
C SER A 283 9.45 60.78 -27.04
N SER A 284 8.48 61.60 -27.45
CA SER A 284 7.07 61.34 -27.17
C SER A 284 6.54 60.09 -27.91
N ALA A 285 6.97 59.86 -29.15
CA ALA A 285 6.60 58.68 -29.92
C ALA A 285 7.19 57.40 -29.31
N LEU A 286 8.43 57.44 -28.83
CA LEU A 286 9.08 56.34 -28.11
C LEU A 286 8.29 55.96 -26.85
N GLY A 287 7.88 56.92 -26.03
CA GLY A 287 7.06 56.64 -24.85
C GLY A 287 5.69 56.00 -25.18
N LYS A 288 5.08 56.38 -26.31
CA LYS A 288 3.86 55.72 -26.80
C LYS A 288 4.11 54.30 -27.28
N VAL A 289 5.22 54.05 -28.00
CA VAL A 289 5.63 52.70 -28.42
C VAL A 289 5.86 51.81 -27.20
N GLU A 290 6.55 52.31 -26.19
CA GLU A 290 6.77 51.60 -24.93
C GLU A 290 5.44 51.28 -24.24
N SER A 291 4.50 52.23 -24.20
CA SER A 291 3.15 51.98 -23.66
C SER A 291 2.37 50.93 -24.46
N ILE A 292 2.47 50.91 -25.79
CA ILE A 292 1.80 49.91 -26.65
C ILE A 292 2.42 48.53 -26.40
N LYS A 293 3.76 48.44 -26.39
CA LYS A 293 4.50 47.20 -26.11
C LYS A 293 4.13 46.65 -24.73
N ALA A 294 4.12 47.50 -23.70
CA ALA A 294 3.74 47.11 -22.34
C ALA A 294 2.27 46.66 -22.26
N SER A 295 1.36 47.33 -22.96
CA SER A 295 -0.06 46.95 -23.00
C SER A 295 -0.32 45.59 -23.64
N ILE A 296 0.55 45.15 -24.57
CA ILE A 296 0.41 43.86 -25.26
C ILE A 296 1.18 42.76 -24.51
N ALA A 297 2.45 43.00 -24.17
CA ALA A 297 3.32 42.00 -23.58
C ALA A 297 3.06 41.79 -22.08
N GLY A 298 2.65 42.84 -21.34
CA GLY A 298 2.42 42.79 -19.89
C GLY A 298 1.39 41.73 -19.47
N PRO A 299 0.17 41.72 -20.03
CA PRO A 299 -0.83 40.70 -19.69
C PRO A 299 -0.37 39.26 -19.98
N ILE A 300 0.44 39.06 -21.03
CA ILE A 300 1.00 37.76 -21.40
C ILE A 300 2.08 37.35 -20.39
N ALA A 301 2.97 38.28 -20.02
CA ALA A 301 3.99 38.09 -18.99
C ALA A 301 3.35 37.70 -17.65
N ASP A 302 2.34 38.44 -17.20
CA ASP A 302 1.63 38.18 -15.95
C ASP A 302 0.94 36.81 -15.96
N ALA A 303 0.28 36.45 -17.07
CA ALA A 303 -0.36 35.15 -17.21
C ALA A 303 0.65 34.00 -17.17
N ALA A 304 1.76 34.14 -17.89
CA ALA A 304 2.83 33.16 -17.93
C ALA A 304 3.56 33.05 -16.58
N GLY A 305 3.76 34.17 -15.87
CA GLY A 305 4.34 34.22 -14.53
C GLY A 305 3.51 33.44 -13.51
N ARG A 306 2.19 33.68 -13.46
CA ARG A 306 1.28 32.90 -12.59
C ARG A 306 1.31 31.40 -12.87
N MET A 307 1.46 31.01 -14.14
CA MET A 307 1.60 29.59 -14.53
C MET A 307 2.93 28.97 -14.08
N SER A 308 4.02 29.76 -14.06
CA SER A 308 5.33 29.32 -13.58
C SER A 308 5.35 29.15 -12.05
N GLU A 309 4.66 30.03 -11.33
CA GLU A 309 4.51 29.96 -9.86
C GLU A 309 3.65 28.79 -9.37
N THR A 310 2.83 28.20 -10.25
CA THR A 310 2.02 27.03 -9.89
C THR A 310 2.93 25.86 -9.55
N SER A 311 2.73 25.27 -8.36
CA SER A 311 3.54 24.16 -7.86
C SER A 311 3.61 23.01 -8.86
N MET A 312 4.82 22.52 -9.09
CA MET A 312 5.04 21.39 -9.99
C MET A 312 4.33 20.13 -9.47
N PRO A 313 3.71 19.32 -10.35
CA PRO A 313 3.13 18.04 -9.93
C PRO A 313 4.15 17.17 -9.22
N ASP A 314 3.74 16.55 -8.10
CA ASP A 314 4.59 15.60 -7.40
C ASP A 314 4.81 14.36 -8.26
N VAL A 315 6.07 13.93 -8.37
CA VAL A 315 6.44 12.74 -9.15
C VAL A 315 6.56 11.57 -8.19
N PRO A 316 5.67 10.57 -8.26
CA PRO A 316 5.69 9.47 -7.32
C PRO A 316 6.97 8.64 -7.45
N LEU A 317 7.42 8.11 -6.32
CA LEU A 317 8.52 7.16 -6.24
C LEU A 317 7.94 5.77 -6.02
N TYR A 318 8.34 4.81 -6.84
CA TYR A 318 8.14 3.41 -6.51
C TYR A 318 9.23 2.96 -5.55
N ARG A 319 8.84 2.64 -4.31
CA ARG A 319 9.69 1.94 -3.36
C ARG A 319 9.17 0.53 -3.24
N ARG A 320 10.04 -0.45 -3.48
CA ARG A 320 9.69 -1.85 -3.26
C ARG A 320 9.26 -2.06 -1.82
N THR A 321 8.02 -2.47 -1.64
CA THR A 321 7.46 -2.78 -0.32
C THR A 321 7.56 -4.29 -0.09
N SER A 322 8.08 -4.69 1.07
CA SER A 322 8.10 -6.12 1.44
C SER A 322 6.67 -6.66 1.51
N THR A 323 6.46 -7.91 1.12
CA THR A 323 5.13 -8.54 1.17
C THR A 323 4.54 -8.49 2.58
N VAL A 324 5.40 -8.61 3.59
CA VAL A 324 5.00 -8.49 4.99
C VAL A 324 4.36 -7.14 5.29
N ARG A 325 5.05 -6.06 4.89
CA ARG A 325 4.56 -4.70 5.09
C ARG A 325 3.29 -4.44 4.29
N ALA A 326 3.25 -4.89 3.03
CA ALA A 326 2.09 -4.69 2.18
C ALA A 326 0.83 -5.38 2.75
N VAL A 327 0.96 -6.59 3.29
CA VAL A 327 -0.15 -7.31 3.94
C VAL A 327 -0.62 -6.59 5.20
N TRP A 328 0.29 -5.99 5.97
CA TRP A 328 -0.07 -5.21 7.14
C TRP A 328 -0.78 -3.91 6.77
N ASP A 329 -0.25 -3.17 5.79
CA ASP A 329 -0.85 -1.94 5.28
C ASP A 329 -2.25 -2.21 4.66
N GLN A 330 -2.49 -3.42 4.15
CA GLN A 330 -3.79 -3.87 3.63
C GLN A 330 -4.57 -4.78 4.59
N ALA A 331 -4.24 -4.84 5.88
CA ALA A 331 -4.85 -5.79 6.81
C ALA A 331 -6.39 -5.72 6.83
N GLY A 332 -6.95 -4.51 6.72
CA GLY A 332 -8.39 -4.29 6.67
C GLY A 332 -9.09 -4.84 5.42
N GLN A 333 -8.38 -4.95 4.29
CA GLN A 333 -8.93 -5.55 3.06
C GLN A 333 -8.80 -7.08 3.06
N LEU A 334 -7.97 -7.63 3.95
CA LEU A 334 -7.66 -9.05 4.02
C LEU A 334 -8.44 -9.78 5.11
N VAL A 335 -9.48 -9.17 5.68
CA VAL A 335 -10.29 -9.75 6.78
C VAL A 335 -10.72 -11.20 6.50
N PRO A 336 -11.18 -11.59 5.29
CA PRO A 336 -11.51 -12.98 5.01
C PRO A 336 -10.32 -13.94 5.14
N TYR A 337 -9.12 -13.51 4.71
CA TYR A 337 -7.90 -14.31 4.83
C TYR A 337 -7.42 -14.41 6.27
N TRP A 338 -7.50 -13.30 7.04
CA TRP A 338 -7.21 -13.30 8.47
C TRP A 338 -8.15 -14.24 9.22
N ALA A 339 -9.45 -14.17 8.94
CA ALA A 339 -10.44 -15.07 9.51
C ALA A 339 -10.14 -16.54 9.16
N GLY A 340 -9.75 -16.82 7.91
CA GLY A 340 -9.35 -18.15 7.48
C GLY A 340 -8.11 -18.68 8.21
N GLY A 341 -7.07 -17.85 8.36
CA GLY A 341 -5.84 -18.20 9.08
C GLY A 341 -6.10 -18.50 10.56
N VAL A 342 -6.87 -17.64 11.23
CA VAL A 342 -7.27 -17.84 12.64
C VAL A 342 -8.19 -19.06 12.78
N ALA A 343 -9.13 -19.26 11.85
CA ALA A 343 -10.01 -20.40 11.87
C ALA A 343 -9.24 -21.72 11.75
N LEU A 344 -8.23 -21.78 10.87
CA LEU A 344 -7.38 -22.95 10.71
C LEU A 344 -6.67 -23.31 12.02
N ASP A 345 -6.09 -22.31 12.70
CA ASP A 345 -5.41 -22.49 13.98
C ASP A 345 -6.37 -22.94 15.10
N LEU A 346 -7.62 -22.46 15.08
CA LEU A 346 -8.64 -22.72 16.11
C LEU A 346 -9.60 -23.88 15.80
N MET A 347 -9.53 -24.51 14.63
CA MET A 347 -10.36 -25.68 14.27
C MET A 347 -10.39 -26.77 15.35
N PRO A 348 -9.27 -27.11 16.03
CA PRO A 348 -9.30 -28.12 17.08
C PRO A 348 -10.17 -27.77 18.30
N VAL A 349 -10.50 -26.49 18.52
CA VAL A 349 -11.47 -26.10 19.57
C VAL A 349 -12.84 -26.71 19.28
N LEU A 350 -13.28 -26.71 18.01
CA LEU A 350 -14.55 -27.34 17.62
C LEU A 350 -14.52 -28.86 17.87
N LEU A 351 -13.36 -29.50 17.68
CA LEU A 351 -13.18 -30.91 18.00
C LEU A 351 -13.27 -31.18 19.49
N ILE A 352 -12.65 -30.33 20.33
CA ILE A 352 -12.77 -30.42 21.79
C ILE A 352 -14.23 -30.27 22.22
N LEU A 353 -14.97 -29.30 21.66
CA LEU A 353 -16.38 -29.10 21.97
C LEU A 353 -17.23 -30.30 21.55
N PHE A 354 -17.02 -30.82 20.34
CA PHE A 354 -17.70 -32.01 19.83
C PHE A 354 -17.42 -33.22 20.72
N LEU A 355 -16.16 -33.49 21.07
CA LEU A 355 -15.76 -34.57 21.96
C LEU A 355 -16.34 -34.42 23.37
N SER A 356 -16.42 -33.19 23.88
CA SER A 356 -16.98 -32.91 25.21
C SER A 356 -18.48 -33.18 25.25
N VAL A 357 -19.23 -32.76 24.22
CA VAL A 357 -20.66 -33.06 24.08
C VAL A 357 -20.88 -34.56 23.90
N LEU A 358 -20.10 -35.20 23.04
CA LEU A 358 -20.20 -36.63 22.76
C LEU A 358 -19.93 -37.48 24.01
N ARG A 359 -18.84 -37.22 24.74
CA ARG A 359 -18.56 -37.90 26.01
C ARG A 359 -19.69 -37.69 27.01
N ARG A 360 -20.24 -36.48 27.13
CA ARG A 360 -21.37 -36.21 28.04
C ARG A 360 -22.66 -36.93 27.63
N ALA A 361 -22.96 -37.02 26.33
CA ALA A 361 -24.12 -37.74 25.80
C ALA A 361 -23.98 -39.26 25.95
N LEU A 362 -22.75 -39.77 25.82
CA LEU A 362 -22.39 -41.19 25.98
C LEU A 362 -22.20 -41.61 27.45
N HIS A 363 -22.00 -40.64 28.34
CA HIS A 363 -22.09 -40.77 29.79
C HIS A 363 -23.41 -40.16 30.33
N PRO A 364 -24.59 -40.64 29.93
CA PRO A 364 -25.83 -40.23 30.58
C PRO A 364 -25.82 -40.77 32.01
N LYS A 365 -25.78 -39.88 33.00
CA LYS A 365 -25.97 -40.12 34.44
C LYS A 365 -26.12 -41.60 34.83
N THR A 366 -25.00 -42.32 34.98
CA THR A 366 -24.92 -43.40 35.99
C THR A 366 -24.64 -42.78 37.36
N GLN A 367 -25.41 -41.74 37.68
CA GLN A 367 -25.54 -41.17 39.02
C GLN A 367 -27.01 -40.91 39.28
N THR A 368 -27.76 -42.00 39.20
CA THR A 368 -28.92 -42.27 40.05
C THR A 368 -28.94 -43.77 40.28
N ASP A 369 -27.81 -44.31 40.75
CA ASP A 369 -27.88 -45.43 41.69
C ASP A 369 -26.97 -45.07 42.85
N ASP A 370 -27.61 -44.89 43.99
CA ASP A 370 -27.14 -44.48 45.31
C ASP A 370 -26.20 -45.55 45.94
N ARG A 371 -25.47 -46.31 45.12
CA ARG A 371 -24.74 -47.54 45.50
C ARG A 371 -23.22 -47.43 45.45
N ASP A 372 -22.69 -46.22 45.28
CA ASP A 372 -21.26 -45.96 45.47
C ASP A 372 -21.01 -44.73 46.37
N LYS A 373 -21.91 -44.52 47.34
CA LYS A 373 -21.51 -44.07 48.68
C LYS A 373 -20.93 -45.25 49.47
N GLY A 374 -20.30 -46.19 48.78
CA GLY A 374 -19.52 -47.29 49.30
C GLY A 374 -18.13 -46.81 49.70
N VAL A 375 -18.09 -45.85 50.62
CA VAL A 375 -17.09 -45.84 51.67
C VAL A 375 -15.62 -45.90 51.19
N ASP A 376 -15.07 -44.73 50.82
CA ASP A 376 -13.65 -44.44 51.05
C ASP A 376 -13.44 -44.27 52.57
N MET A 377 -13.67 -45.34 53.34
CA MET A 377 -13.26 -45.38 54.73
C MET A 377 -11.74 -45.42 54.68
N THR A 378 -11.11 -44.38 55.21
CA THR A 378 -9.69 -44.46 55.52
C THR A 378 -9.47 -45.65 56.47
N ILE A 379 -8.31 -46.31 56.39
CA ILE A 379 -7.97 -47.46 57.27
C ILE A 379 -8.23 -47.16 58.76
N ARG A 380 -8.13 -45.87 59.14
CA ARG A 380 -8.45 -45.36 60.47
C ARG A 380 -9.94 -45.45 60.84
N GLU A 381 -10.84 -45.21 59.89
CA GLU A 381 -12.28 -45.31 60.07
C GLU A 381 -12.74 -46.78 60.09
N VAL A 382 -12.14 -47.64 59.26
CA VAL A 382 -12.35 -49.11 59.36
C VAL A 382 -11.93 -49.64 60.73
N ARG A 383 -10.79 -49.17 61.26
CA ARG A 383 -10.34 -49.54 62.60
C ARG A 383 -11.26 -49.05 63.71
N ARG A 384 -11.83 -47.84 63.57
CA ARG A 384 -12.82 -47.30 64.53
C ARG A 384 -14.14 -48.06 64.48
N ALA A 385 -14.63 -48.37 63.28
CA ALA A 385 -15.84 -49.16 63.10
C ALA A 385 -15.69 -50.57 63.69
N ARG A 386 -14.51 -51.20 63.50
CA ARG A 386 -14.20 -52.49 64.10
C ARG A 386 -14.11 -52.44 65.63
N ALA A 387 -13.44 -51.41 66.19
CA ALA A 387 -13.35 -51.24 67.65
C ALA A 387 -14.73 -51.02 68.28
N ALA A 388 -15.58 -50.20 67.65
CA ALA A 388 -16.96 -49.99 68.08
C ALA A 388 -17.80 -51.27 67.98
N MET A 389 -17.57 -52.11 66.97
CA MET A 389 -18.27 -53.38 66.81
C MET A 389 -17.80 -54.45 67.80
N ASP A 390 -16.52 -54.50 68.15
CA ASP A 390 -15.99 -55.38 69.21
C ASP A 390 -16.53 -54.98 70.61
N GLU A 391 -16.74 -53.68 70.84
CA GLU A 391 -17.39 -53.15 72.06
C GLU A 391 -18.88 -53.52 72.12
N LEU A 392 -19.59 -53.44 70.99
CA LEU A 392 -21.01 -53.80 70.88
C LEU A 392 -21.26 -55.31 71.00
N LEU A 393 -20.29 -56.13 70.56
CA LEU A 393 -20.33 -57.59 70.66
C LEU A 393 -19.81 -58.12 72.01
N GLY A 394 -19.47 -57.23 72.96
CA GLY A 394 -19.09 -57.61 74.32
C GLY A 394 -17.79 -58.42 74.43
N ARG A 395 -16.92 -58.38 73.40
CA ARG A 395 -15.60 -59.01 73.47
C ARG A 395 -14.64 -58.12 74.25
N GLN A 396 -14.61 -58.28 75.57
CA GLN A 396 -13.55 -57.70 76.38
C GLN A 396 -12.21 -58.31 75.97
N ILE A 397 -11.34 -57.50 75.37
CA ILE A 397 -9.92 -57.81 75.21
C ILE A 397 -9.34 -57.89 76.64
N PRO A 398 -8.64 -58.98 77.03
CA PRO A 398 -8.02 -59.05 78.34
C PRO A 398 -6.98 -57.93 78.48
N LYS A 399 -7.18 -57.07 79.50
CA LYS A 399 -6.19 -56.08 79.89
C LYS A 399 -4.92 -56.81 80.31
N THR A 400 -3.83 -56.56 79.60
CA THR A 400 -2.48 -56.92 80.06
C THR A 400 -2.18 -56.19 81.37
N PRO A 401 -1.63 -56.86 82.40
CA PRO A 401 -1.34 -56.22 83.67
C PRO A 401 -0.12 -55.30 83.54
N SER A 402 -0.23 -54.08 84.08
CA SER A 402 0.91 -53.25 84.44
C SER A 402 0.86 -53.06 85.95
N LYS A 403 1.93 -53.52 86.62
CA LYS A 403 2.28 -53.48 88.06
C LYS A 403 1.19 -53.17 89.09
#